data_AF-R5EHJ0-F1
#
_entry.id   AF-R5EHJ0-F1
#
_cell.length_a   1.000
_cell.length_b   1.000
_cell.length_c   1.000
_cell.angle_alpha   90.00
_cell.angle_beta   90.00
_cell.angle_gamma   90.00
#
_symmetry.space_group_name_H-M   'P 1'
#
loop_
_entity.id
_entity.type
_entity.pdbx_description
1 polymer ?
#
loop_
_entity_poly.entity_id
_entity_poly.type
_entity_poly.pdbx_seq_one_letter_code
_entity_poly.pdbx_strand_id
1 'polypeptide(L)' 'MRSAGLPIEALIEYVKLYQQGDTTFAARLQLLQEQRESLEEQKAQLEKAINKLNYKISRYEVAVQTGKLTWEDDDKCI' A
#
# COMPACT_ATOMS: atom_id res chain seq x y z
N MET A 1 -11.65 0.51 11.20
CA MET A 1 -10.32 -0.08 10.94
C MET A 1 -10.36 -1.21 9.93
N ARG A 2 -11.38 -2.09 9.94
CA ARG A 2 -11.53 -3.13 8.91
C ARG A 2 -11.58 -2.60 7.47
N SER A 3 -12.14 -1.40 7.28
CA SER A 3 -12.18 -0.69 5.99
C SER A 3 -10.83 -0.09 5.55
N ALA A 4 -9.83 -0.03 6.44
CA ALA A 4 -8.53 0.58 6.18
C ALA A 4 -7.45 -0.46 5.78
N GLY A 5 -7.87 -1.70 5.46
CA GLY A 5 -6.96 -2.77 5.04
C GLY A 5 -6.27 -3.53 6.17
N LEU A 6 -6.63 -3.28 7.45
CA LEU A 6 -6.07 -4.05 8.55
C LEU A 6 -6.62 -5.49 8.57
N PRO A 7 -5.75 -6.50 8.78
CA PRO A 7 -6.17 -7.88 8.90
C PRO A 7 -7.11 -8.08 10.10
N ILE A 8 -8.08 -8.98 9.96
CA ILE A 8 -9.08 -9.21 10.99
C ILE A 8 -8.43 -9.77 12.27
N GLU A 9 -7.36 -10.53 12.13
CA GLU A 9 -6.56 -11.12 13.19
C GLU A 9 -5.97 -10.03 14.11
N ALA A 10 -5.42 -8.95 13.53
CA ALA A 10 -4.88 -7.84 14.30
C ALA A 10 -5.98 -7.09 15.06
N LEU A 11 -7.19 -6.98 14.51
CA LEU A 11 -8.33 -6.37 15.19
C LEU A 11 -8.81 -7.23 16.36
N ILE A 12 -8.85 -8.55 16.19
CA ILE A 12 -9.20 -9.50 17.25
C ILE A 12 -8.18 -9.38 18.40
N GLU A 13 -6.88 -9.38 18.10
CA GLU A 13 -5.85 -9.27 19.13
C GLU A 13 -5.89 -7.91 19.84
N TYR A 14 -6.12 -6.82 19.10
CA TYR A 14 -6.32 -5.51 19.72
C TYR A 14 -7.49 -5.49 20.71
N VAL A 15 -8.64 -6.04 20.33
CA VAL A 15 -9.83 -6.11 21.20
C VAL A 15 -9.55 -6.96 22.44
N LYS A 16 -8.86 -8.10 22.27
CA LYS A 16 -8.45 -8.96 23.39
C LYS A 16 -7.51 -8.25 24.36
N LEU A 17 -6.53 -7.50 23.85
CA LEU A 17 -5.63 -6.68 24.69
C LEU A 17 -6.39 -5.55 25.36
N TYR A 18 -7.31 -4.89 24.65
CA TYR A 18 -8.14 -3.82 25.18
C TYR A 18 -8.99 -4.31 26.37
N GLN A 19 -9.59 -5.49 26.26
CA GLN A 19 -10.41 -6.10 27.32
C GLN A 19 -9.61 -6.45 28.58
N GLN A 20 -8.29 -6.66 28.48
CA GLN A 20 -7.40 -6.89 29.62
C GLN A 20 -7.06 -5.60 30.40
N GLY A 21 -7.44 -4.44 29.87
CA GLY A 21 -7.31 -3.15 30.56
C GLY A 21 -5.93 -2.51 30.42
N ASP A 22 -5.62 -1.64 31.37
CA ASP A 22 -4.54 -0.64 31.23
C ASP A 22 -3.13 -1.22 31.24
N THR A 23 -2.95 -2.43 31.74
CA THR A 23 -1.66 -3.14 31.72
C THR A 23 -1.17 -3.46 30.31
N THR A 24 -2.05 -3.39 29.30
CA THR A 24 -1.72 -3.74 27.91
C THR A 24 -1.43 -2.55 26.99
N PHE A 25 -1.33 -1.32 27.51
CA PHE A 25 -1.09 -0.14 26.65
C PHE A 25 0.14 -0.29 25.76
N ALA A 26 1.25 -0.80 26.29
CA ALA A 26 2.47 -1.02 25.52
C ALA A 26 2.25 -2.03 24.38
N ALA A 27 1.60 -3.15 24.66
CA ALA A 27 1.30 -4.17 23.66
C ALA A 27 0.34 -3.67 22.56
N ARG A 28 -0.69 -2.89 22.95
CA ARG A 28 -1.61 -2.26 21.99
C ARG A 28 -0.89 -1.25 21.10
N LEU A 29 0.00 -0.45 21.66
CA LEU A 29 0.80 0.52 20.90
C LEU A 29 1.69 -0.20 19.89
N GLN A 30 2.43 -1.22 20.33
CA GLN A 30 3.32 -1.99 19.45
C GLN A 30 2.54 -2.63 18.31
N LEU A 31 1.42 -3.32 18.60
CA LEU A 31 0.55 -3.91 17.59
C LEU A 31 0.13 -2.88 16.53
N LEU A 32 -0.33 -1.70 16.96
CA LEU A 32 -0.78 -0.66 16.03
C LEU A 32 0.37 -0.06 15.21
N GLN A 33 1.58 0.05 15.78
CA GLN A 33 2.76 0.51 15.05
C GLN A 33 3.16 -0.48 13.95
N GLU A 34 3.19 -1.77 14.25
CA GLU A 34 3.46 -2.84 13.27
C GLU A 34 2.42 -2.83 12.14
N GLN A 35 1.14 -2.68 12.47
CA GLN A 35 0.09 -2.57 11.45
C GLN A 35 0.25 -1.32 10.57
N ARG A 36 0.67 -0.19 11.14
CA ARG A 36 0.93 1.03 10.39
C ARG A 36 2.09 0.85 9.41
N GLU A 37 3.19 0.27 9.85
CA GLU A 37 4.37 0.02 8.98
C GLU A 37 4.01 -0.88 7.79
N SER A 38 3.22 -1.93 8.03
CA SER A 38 2.74 -2.79 6.94
C SER A 38 1.88 -2.04 5.92
N LEU A 39 1.00 -1.13 6.37
CA LEU A 39 0.19 -0.31 5.48
C LEU A 39 1.03 0.70 4.69
N GLU A 40 2.06 1.29 5.31
CA GLU A 40 3.00 2.20 4.64
C GLU A 40 3.78 1.48 3.54
N GLU A 41 4.22 0.24 3.78
CA GLU A 41 4.88 -0.59 2.76
C GLU A 41 3.93 -0.93 1.59
N GLN A 42 2.71 -1.37 1.89
CA GLN A 42 1.69 -1.64 0.87
C GLN A 42 1.39 -0.40 0.03
N LYS A 43 1.26 0.77 0.68
CA LYS A 43 1.06 2.05 0.00
C LYS A 43 2.21 2.35 -0.96
N ALA A 44 3.47 2.18 -0.54
CA ALA A 44 4.62 2.44 -1.40
C ALA A 44 4.65 1.52 -2.64
N GLN A 45 4.30 0.24 -2.49
CA GLN A 45 4.19 -0.69 -3.62
C GLN A 45 3.06 -0.31 -4.58
N LEU A 46 1.90 0.10 -4.04
CA LEU A 46 0.77 0.56 -4.84
C LEU A 46 1.11 1.85 -5.60
N GLU A 47 1.78 2.81 -4.97
CA GLU A 47 2.24 4.04 -5.63
C GLU A 47 3.21 3.74 -6.78
N LYS A 48 4.14 2.80 -6.58
CA LYS A 48 5.05 2.34 -7.64
C LYS A 48 4.29 1.71 -8.80
N ALA A 49 3.27 0.89 -8.53
CA ALA A 49 2.44 0.28 -9.56
C ALA A 49 1.60 1.32 -10.32
N ILE A 50 1.00 2.28 -9.61
CA ILE A 50 0.26 3.40 -10.20
C ILE A 50 1.15 4.23 -11.11
N ASN A 51 2.38 4.55 -10.70
CA ASN A 51 3.31 5.31 -11.53
C ASN A 51 3.64 4.58 -12.84
N LYS A 52 3.86 3.26 -12.78
CA LYS A 52 4.06 2.43 -13.98
C LYS A 52 2.83 2.42 -14.89
N LEU A 53 1.62 2.34 -14.31
CA LEU A 53 0.38 2.42 -15.08
C LEU A 53 0.20 3.78 -15.74
N ASN A 54 0.44 4.86 -15.00
CA ASN A 54 0.36 6.23 -15.52
C ASN A 54 1.31 6.45 -16.70
N TYR A 55 2.54 5.95 -16.61
CA TYR A 55 3.47 5.96 -17.73
C TYR A 55 2.90 5.19 -18.94
N LYS A 56 2.41 3.97 -18.73
CA LYS A 56 1.84 3.18 -19.84
C LYS A 56 0.63 3.89 -20.46
N ILE A 57 -0.26 4.44 -19.63
CA ILE A 57 -1.43 5.19 -20.07
C ILE A 57 -1.00 6.37 -20.94
N SER A 58 -0.01 7.16 -20.52
CA SER A 58 0.45 8.31 -21.32
C SER A 58 1.00 7.90 -22.68
N ARG A 59 1.71 6.77 -22.77
CA ARG A 59 2.16 6.22 -24.07
C ARG A 59 0.98 5.82 -24.96
N TYR A 60 -0.04 5.20 -24.38
CA TYR A 60 -1.24 4.83 -25.12
C TYR A 60 -2.07 6.05 -25.55
N GLU A 61 -2.15 7.10 -24.74
CA GLU A 61 -2.83 8.35 -25.12
C GLU A 61 -2.19 8.96 -26.38
N VAL A 62 -0.85 9.02 -26.43
CA VAL A 62 -0.12 9.46 -27.63
C VAL A 62 -0.35 8.52 -28.82
N ALA A 63 -0.34 7.21 -28.57
CA ALA A 63 -0.57 6.22 -29.62
C ALA A 63 -1.97 6.31 -30.23
N VAL A 64 -2.99 6.61 -29.42
CA VAL A 64 -4.38 6.83 -29.88
C VAL A 64 -4.45 8.04 -30.81
N GLN A 65 -3.69 9.11 -30.53
CA GLN A 65 -3.66 10.31 -31.36
C GLN A 65 -2.86 10.13 -32.66
N THR A 66 -1.73 9.41 -32.58
CA THR A 66 -0.75 9.32 -33.68
C THR A 66 -0.86 8.04 -34.51
N GLY A 67 -1.60 7.04 -34.03
CA GLY A 67 -1.67 5.69 -34.60
C GLY A 67 -0.39 4.86 -34.43
N LYS A 68 0.58 5.35 -33.65
CA LYS A 68 1.87 4.69 -33.43
C LYS A 68 2.19 4.59 -31.94
N LEU A 69 2.39 3.36 -31.47
CA LEU A 69 2.84 3.11 -30.10
C LEU A 69 4.36 3.10 -30.05
N THR A 70 4.94 4.01 -29.27
CA THR A 70 6.37 4.05 -28.99
C THR A 70 6.57 3.95 -27.48
N TRP A 71 7.54 3.13 -27.09
CA TRP A 71 8.04 3.09 -25.72
C TRP A 71 9.34 3.89 -25.72
N GLU A 72 9.49 4.83 -24.79
CA GLU A 72 10.82 5.33 -24.49
C GLU A 72 11.48 4.22 -23.68
N ASP A 73 12.56 3.63 -24.19
CA ASP A 73 13.27 2.53 -23.54
C ASP A 73 13.74 3.00 -22.15
N ASP A 74 12.96 2.71 -21.11
CA ASP A 74 13.36 2.83 -19.70
C ASP A 74 14.30 1.67 -19.33
N ASP A 75 15.32 1.42 -20.16
CA ASP A 75 16.33 0.38 -19.95
C ASP A 75 17.56 0.95 -19.21
N LYS A 76 17.29 1.74 -18.16
CA LYS A 76 18.30 2.11 -17.16
C LYS A 76 17.70 2.10 -15.76
N CYS A 77 17.50 0.90 -15.21
CA CYS A 77 17.70 0.62 -13.78
C CYS A 77 17.58 -0.89 -13.53
N ILE A 78 18.71 -1.60 -13.70
CA ILE A 78 19.10 -2.71 -12.81
C ILE A 78 20.47 -2.32 -12.25
#